data_AF-A0A9E1KV31-F1
#
_entry.id   AF-A0A9E1KV31-F1
#
_cell.length_a   1.000
_cell.length_b   1.000
_cell.length_c   1.000
_cell.angle_alpha   90.00
_cell.angle_beta   90.00
_cell.angle_gamma   90.00
#
_symmetry.space_group_name_H-M   'P 1'
#
loop_
_entity.id
_entity.type
_entity.pdbx_description
1 polymer ?
#
loop_
_entity_poly.entity_id
_entity_poly.type
_entity_poly.pdbx_seq_one_letter_code
_entity_poly.pdbx_strand_id
1 'polypeptide(L)'
;MNDTTYMRNVEIALRTQPDILIASDCAVKKIKKEIEREKEFQKKLPTNTELAIKTYELLKEHSTNIRLYIVFQGYTTRHMEIFFKSISSICFDGVSMPIRNQSLGQTALFLVQLWKMGIKNIHLLGVAALFPMALAAFFARHFFEFVIMDASSWKDGAMGNVYFNPHNLSSVHVGEDVIIDLTIAMDCQCSACKGRSFSYYQNLPYTYRRILLCAHNFRATENMGQELLKHSTTVNTLIDFLRTKTDRVGEIEELYDVLVLVESLKNEDIRYLEEILT
;
A
#
# COMPACT_ATOMS: atom_id res chain seq x y z
N MET A 1 -23.90 -10.10 4.16
CA MET A 1 -23.69 -8.64 4.21
C MET A 1 -24.90 -8.05 3.51
N ASN A 2 -25.68 -7.18 4.17
CA ASN A 2 -26.99 -6.74 3.65
C ASN A 2 -26.82 -5.76 2.47
N ASP A 3 -27.67 -5.89 1.43
CA ASP A 3 -27.69 -5.01 0.23
C ASP A 3 -27.66 -3.50 0.57
N THR A 4 -28.15 -3.13 1.75
CA THR A 4 -28.26 -1.74 2.22
C THR A 4 -26.93 -1.02 2.44
N THR A 5 -25.84 -1.74 2.78
CA THR A 5 -24.55 -1.08 3.07
C THR A 5 -23.85 -0.60 1.80
N TYR A 6 -23.98 -1.33 0.70
CA TYR A 6 -23.29 -1.01 -0.56
C TYR A 6 -23.94 0.16 -1.28
N MET A 7 -25.27 0.16 -1.33
CA MET A 7 -26.06 1.29 -1.83
C MET A 7 -25.66 2.57 -1.10
N ARG A 8 -25.48 2.49 0.22
CA ARG A 8 -25.07 3.63 1.04
C ARG A 8 -23.69 4.18 0.65
N ASN A 9 -22.71 3.34 0.29
CA ASN A 9 -21.38 3.80 -0.12
C ASN A 9 -21.45 4.62 -1.42
N VAL A 10 -22.20 4.14 -2.42
CA VAL A 10 -22.39 4.88 -3.68
C VAL A 10 -23.22 6.14 -3.43
N GLU A 11 -24.31 6.08 -2.68
CA GLU A 11 -25.12 7.25 -2.33
C GLU A 11 -24.31 8.36 -1.64
N ILE A 12 -23.41 7.99 -0.71
CA ILE A 12 -22.50 8.94 -0.07
C ILE A 12 -21.54 9.52 -1.10
N ALA A 13 -20.94 8.67 -1.95
CA ALA A 13 -20.02 9.14 -3.00
C ALA A 13 -20.71 10.11 -3.97
N LEU A 14 -21.95 9.86 -4.35
CA LEU A 14 -22.75 10.77 -5.18
C LEU A 14 -23.01 12.13 -4.52
N ARG A 15 -23.08 12.18 -3.18
CA ARG A 15 -23.26 13.42 -2.43
C ARG A 15 -21.96 14.18 -2.21
N THR A 16 -20.87 13.47 -1.93
CA THR A 16 -19.58 14.08 -1.60
C THR A 16 -18.70 14.30 -2.82
N GLN A 17 -19.00 13.66 -3.95
CA GLN A 17 -18.29 13.75 -5.23
C GLN A 17 -16.76 13.59 -5.09
N PRO A 18 -16.26 12.46 -4.55
CA PRO A 18 -14.83 12.23 -4.42
C PRO A 18 -14.17 12.04 -5.78
N ASP A 19 -12.86 12.32 -5.89
CA ASP A 19 -12.11 12.06 -7.13
C ASP A 19 -12.03 10.57 -7.49
N ILE A 20 -12.06 9.70 -6.47
CA ILE A 20 -11.96 8.25 -6.59
C ILE A 20 -12.95 7.59 -5.62
N LEU A 21 -13.75 6.65 -6.12
CA LEU A 21 -14.53 5.70 -5.32
C LEU A 21 -13.91 4.32 -5.42
N ILE A 22 -13.65 3.70 -4.28
CA ILE A 22 -13.24 2.30 -4.20
C ILE A 22 -14.49 1.45 -4.01
N ALA A 23 -14.68 0.46 -4.89
CA ALA A 23 -15.80 -0.47 -4.80
C ALA A 23 -15.77 -1.24 -3.48
N SER A 24 -16.95 -1.58 -2.96
CA SER A 24 -17.03 -2.37 -1.74
C SER A 24 -16.59 -3.82 -1.99
N ASP A 25 -16.03 -4.46 -0.98
CA ASP A 25 -15.52 -5.83 -1.11
C ASP A 25 -15.72 -6.67 0.17
N CYS A 26 -15.59 -7.98 0.00
CA CYS A 26 -15.39 -8.96 1.05
C CYS A 26 -13.91 -9.32 1.13
N ALA A 27 -13.17 -8.67 2.04
CA ALA A 27 -11.74 -8.88 2.19
C ALA A 27 -11.38 -10.34 2.50
N VAL A 28 -10.44 -10.95 1.76
CA VAL A 28 -9.98 -12.33 2.02
C VAL A 28 -9.19 -12.43 3.34
N LYS A 29 -9.23 -13.60 4.01
CA LYS A 29 -8.53 -13.80 5.29
C LYS A 29 -7.04 -14.10 5.11
N LYS A 30 -6.23 -13.90 6.14
CA LYS A 30 -4.85 -14.40 6.14
C LYS A 30 -4.85 -15.93 6.32
N ILE A 31 -4.62 -16.66 5.23
CA ILE A 31 -4.60 -18.13 5.21
C ILE A 31 -3.25 -18.59 4.67
N LYS A 32 -2.65 -19.62 5.27
CA LYS A 32 -1.37 -20.20 4.83
C LYS A 32 -1.55 -21.33 3.81
N LYS A 33 -2.48 -22.25 4.06
CA LYS A 33 -2.67 -23.45 3.22
C LYS A 33 -3.37 -23.11 1.91
N GLU A 34 -2.82 -23.60 0.80
CA GLU A 34 -3.32 -23.33 -0.55
C GLU A 34 -4.77 -23.76 -0.75
N ILE A 35 -5.13 -24.99 -0.35
CA ILE A 35 -6.51 -25.51 -0.46
C ILE A 35 -7.51 -24.63 0.30
N GLU A 36 -7.10 -24.07 1.45
CA GLU A 36 -7.96 -23.17 2.23
C GLU A 36 -8.06 -21.78 1.59
N ARG A 37 -7.00 -21.30 0.93
CA ARG A 37 -7.00 -20.06 0.14
C ARG A 37 -7.97 -20.15 -1.05
N GLU A 38 -7.93 -21.27 -1.78
CA GLU A 38 -8.85 -21.53 -2.90
C GLU A 38 -10.30 -21.53 -2.41
N LYS A 39 -10.59 -22.26 -1.33
CA LYS A 39 -11.94 -22.30 -0.74
C LYS A 39 -12.43 -20.92 -0.29
N GLU A 40 -11.57 -20.13 0.35
CA GLU A 40 -11.91 -18.78 0.80
C GLU A 40 -12.15 -17.83 -0.38
N PHE A 41 -11.33 -17.92 -1.44
CA PHE A 41 -11.50 -17.14 -2.65
C PHE A 41 -12.81 -17.50 -3.36
N GLN A 42 -13.06 -18.78 -3.64
CA GLN A 42 -14.30 -19.24 -4.29
C GLN A 42 -15.55 -18.87 -3.51
N LYS A 43 -15.48 -18.92 -2.18
CA LYS A 43 -16.57 -18.49 -1.30
C LYS A 43 -16.90 -17.00 -1.46
N LYS A 44 -15.92 -16.14 -1.71
CA LYS A 44 -16.06 -14.67 -1.75
C LYS A 44 -16.20 -14.10 -3.15
N LEU A 45 -15.75 -14.84 -4.16
CA LEU A 45 -15.77 -14.44 -5.57
C LEU A 45 -17.17 -13.96 -6.02
N PRO A 46 -18.29 -14.70 -5.79
CA PRO A 46 -19.60 -14.24 -6.25
C PRO A 46 -19.98 -12.87 -5.68
N THR A 47 -19.77 -12.67 -4.38
CA THR A 47 -20.08 -11.39 -3.73
C THR A 47 -19.18 -10.28 -4.24
N ASN A 48 -17.86 -10.50 -4.35
CA ASN A 48 -16.95 -9.46 -4.84
C ASN A 48 -17.25 -9.07 -6.30
N THR A 49 -17.59 -10.03 -7.15
CA THR A 49 -18.01 -9.79 -8.54
C THR A 49 -19.32 -8.98 -8.59
N GLU A 50 -20.32 -9.39 -7.81
CA GLU A 50 -21.61 -8.69 -7.74
C GLU A 50 -21.44 -7.24 -7.26
N LEU A 51 -20.60 -7.01 -6.26
CA LEU A 51 -20.33 -5.67 -5.74
C LEU A 51 -19.63 -4.76 -6.73
N ALA A 52 -18.65 -5.30 -7.47
CA ALA A 52 -17.97 -4.56 -8.53
C ALA A 52 -18.97 -4.12 -9.61
N ILE A 53 -19.83 -5.04 -10.07
CA ILE A 53 -20.82 -4.79 -11.12
C ILE A 53 -21.87 -3.78 -10.64
N LYS A 54 -22.50 -4.01 -9.48
CA LYS A 54 -23.51 -3.10 -8.92
C LYS A 54 -22.95 -1.70 -8.69
N THR A 55 -21.73 -1.57 -8.18
CA THR A 55 -21.10 -0.25 -7.97
C THR A 55 -20.94 0.50 -9.30
N TYR A 56 -20.49 -0.19 -10.35
CA TYR A 56 -20.37 0.39 -11.68
C TYR A 56 -21.72 0.82 -12.25
N GLU A 57 -22.73 -0.05 -12.20
CA GLU A 57 -24.08 0.24 -12.72
C GLU A 57 -24.67 1.49 -12.06
N LEU A 58 -24.60 1.59 -10.73
CA LEU A 58 -25.11 2.73 -9.98
C LEU A 58 -24.37 4.03 -10.30
N LEU A 59 -23.04 4.00 -10.43
CA LEU A 59 -22.27 5.18 -10.83
C LEU A 59 -22.61 5.62 -12.26
N LYS A 60 -22.79 4.66 -13.17
CA LYS A 60 -23.11 4.92 -14.57
C LYS A 60 -24.47 5.60 -14.73
N GLU A 61 -25.47 5.21 -13.95
CA GLU A 61 -26.81 5.82 -13.96
C GLU A 61 -26.78 7.32 -13.63
N HIS A 62 -25.81 7.76 -12.82
CA HIS A 62 -25.76 9.13 -12.31
C HIS A 62 -24.80 10.06 -13.07
N SER A 63 -24.17 9.59 -14.17
CA SER A 63 -23.28 10.39 -15.03
C SER A 63 -22.25 11.23 -14.25
N THR A 64 -21.39 10.57 -13.47
CA THR A 64 -20.43 11.23 -12.57
C THR A 64 -19.02 11.27 -13.16
N ASN A 65 -18.19 12.21 -12.67
CA ASN A 65 -16.75 12.24 -12.95
C ASN A 65 -15.91 11.44 -11.92
N ILE A 66 -16.57 10.64 -11.07
CA ILE A 66 -15.92 9.87 -10.01
C ILE A 66 -15.20 8.68 -10.67
N ARG A 67 -13.88 8.57 -10.46
CA ARG A 67 -13.12 7.40 -10.94
C ARG A 67 -13.44 6.18 -10.09
N LEU A 68 -13.74 5.05 -10.73
CA LEU A 68 -14.05 3.80 -10.04
C LEU A 68 -12.83 2.90 -9.94
N TYR A 69 -12.45 2.54 -8.72
CA TYR A 69 -11.40 1.56 -8.46
C TYR A 69 -12.04 0.25 -7.96
N ILE A 70 -11.77 -0.86 -8.64
CA ILE A 70 -12.25 -2.19 -8.23
C ILE A 70 -11.26 -2.83 -7.26
N VAL A 71 -11.75 -3.49 -6.22
CA VAL A 71 -10.90 -4.16 -5.25
C VAL A 71 -10.65 -5.61 -5.67
N PHE A 72 -9.40 -5.98 -5.90
CA PHE A 72 -9.00 -7.37 -6.04
C PHE A 72 -8.74 -8.00 -4.66
N GLN A 73 -9.38 -9.14 -4.41
CA GLN A 73 -9.29 -9.90 -3.17
C GLN A 73 -8.99 -11.37 -3.49
N GLY A 74 -7.70 -11.68 -3.67
CA GLY A 74 -7.23 -13.02 -4.02
C GLY A 74 -5.81 -13.29 -3.54
N TYR A 75 -5.30 -14.47 -3.87
CA TYR A 75 -4.00 -14.97 -3.38
C TYR A 75 -3.03 -15.36 -4.48
N THR A 76 -3.48 -15.51 -5.72
CA THR A 76 -2.67 -15.94 -6.87
C THR A 76 -3.03 -15.15 -8.12
N THR A 77 -2.16 -15.19 -9.13
CA THR A 77 -2.41 -14.65 -10.48
C THR A 77 -3.63 -15.32 -11.12
N ARG A 78 -3.81 -16.63 -10.93
CA ARG A 78 -5.01 -17.36 -11.36
C ARG A 78 -6.30 -16.79 -10.75
N HIS A 79 -6.30 -16.45 -9.45
CA HIS A 79 -7.46 -15.81 -8.83
C HIS A 79 -7.76 -14.45 -9.48
N MET A 80 -6.72 -13.71 -9.85
CA MET A 80 -6.82 -12.44 -10.56
C MET A 80 -7.51 -12.62 -11.91
N GLU A 81 -7.05 -13.56 -12.73
CA GLU A 81 -7.66 -13.87 -14.02
C GLU A 81 -9.13 -14.25 -13.90
N ILE A 82 -9.47 -15.13 -12.95
CA ILE A 82 -10.85 -15.57 -12.71
C ILE A 82 -11.73 -14.37 -12.34
N PHE A 83 -11.27 -13.52 -11.41
CA PHE A 83 -12.01 -12.36 -10.95
C PHE A 83 -12.25 -11.35 -12.08
N PHE A 84 -11.20 -10.93 -12.79
CA PHE A 84 -11.32 -9.93 -13.85
C PHE A 84 -12.09 -10.44 -15.08
N LYS A 85 -12.01 -11.74 -15.38
CA LYS A 85 -12.90 -12.35 -16.40
C LYS A 85 -14.37 -12.23 -16.00
N SER A 86 -14.66 -12.40 -14.71
CA SER A 86 -16.03 -12.35 -14.17
C SER A 86 -16.63 -10.94 -14.20
N ILE A 87 -15.81 -9.89 -14.22
CA ILE A 87 -16.23 -8.49 -14.30
C ILE A 87 -15.88 -7.85 -15.66
N SER A 88 -15.68 -8.66 -16.70
CA SER A 88 -15.28 -8.18 -18.04
C SER A 88 -16.32 -7.30 -18.74
N SER A 89 -17.55 -7.25 -18.23
CA SER A 89 -18.65 -6.43 -18.76
C SER A 89 -18.63 -4.97 -18.27
N ILE A 90 -17.78 -4.63 -17.29
CA ILE A 90 -17.74 -3.29 -16.70
C ILE A 90 -16.43 -2.57 -17.02
N CYS A 91 -16.47 -1.24 -16.99
CA CYS A 91 -15.29 -0.39 -17.13
C CYS A 91 -14.94 0.21 -15.77
N PHE A 92 -13.64 0.33 -15.49
CA PHE A 92 -13.13 0.91 -14.25
C PHE A 92 -11.79 1.59 -14.51
N ASP A 93 -11.45 2.55 -13.66
CA ASP A 93 -10.28 3.42 -13.83
C ASP A 93 -9.03 2.86 -13.17
N GLY A 94 -9.18 1.99 -12.16
CA GLY A 94 -8.04 1.43 -11.44
C GLY A 94 -8.38 0.22 -10.59
N VAL A 95 -7.34 -0.34 -9.98
CA VAL A 95 -7.45 -1.52 -9.10
C VAL A 95 -6.91 -1.19 -7.73
N SER A 96 -7.68 -1.48 -6.69
CA SER A 96 -7.23 -1.50 -5.30
C SER A 96 -6.88 -2.93 -4.88
N MET A 97 -5.77 -3.14 -4.19
CA MET A 97 -5.44 -4.46 -3.64
C MET A 97 -4.74 -4.37 -2.28
N PRO A 98 -5.06 -5.27 -1.33
CA PRO A 98 -4.30 -5.39 -0.11
C PRO A 98 -2.97 -6.09 -0.40
N ILE A 99 -1.87 -5.50 0.07
CA ILE A 99 -0.56 -6.16 0.08
C ILE A 99 -0.25 -6.85 1.41
N ARG A 100 -1.19 -6.77 2.36
CA ARG A 100 -1.04 -7.35 3.68
C ARG A 100 -0.84 -8.86 3.52
N ASN A 101 0.28 -9.37 4.01
CA ASN A 101 0.67 -10.79 3.95
C ASN A 101 1.16 -11.29 2.59
N GLN A 102 1.52 -10.39 1.68
CA GLN A 102 2.26 -10.72 0.47
C GLN A 102 3.76 -10.45 0.70
N SER A 103 4.62 -11.27 0.11
CA SER A 103 6.05 -10.94 -0.01
C SER A 103 6.24 -9.80 -1.02
N LEU A 104 7.46 -9.25 -1.09
CA LEU A 104 7.80 -8.29 -2.15
C LEU A 104 7.65 -8.93 -3.53
N GLY A 105 8.14 -10.16 -3.70
CA GLY A 105 7.99 -10.93 -4.94
C GLY A 105 6.54 -11.15 -5.35
N GLN A 106 5.67 -11.57 -4.43
CA GLN A 106 4.25 -11.78 -4.71
C GLN A 106 3.53 -10.45 -5.07
N THR A 107 3.87 -9.37 -4.36
CA THR A 107 3.33 -8.04 -4.66
C THR A 107 3.75 -7.59 -6.07
N ALA A 108 5.04 -7.75 -6.40
CA ALA A 108 5.58 -7.42 -7.71
C ALA A 108 4.94 -8.25 -8.83
N LEU A 109 4.75 -9.55 -8.62
CA LEU A 109 4.07 -10.45 -9.56
C LEU A 109 2.66 -9.95 -9.89
N PHE A 110 1.88 -9.56 -8.87
CA PHE A 110 0.53 -9.02 -9.06
C PHE A 110 0.54 -7.69 -9.80
N LEU A 111 1.47 -6.80 -9.47
CA LEU A 111 1.62 -5.53 -10.17
C LEU A 111 1.97 -5.74 -11.65
N VAL A 112 2.91 -6.63 -11.98
CA VAL A 112 3.23 -6.95 -13.38
C VAL A 112 2.01 -7.55 -14.09
N GLN A 113 1.26 -8.44 -13.46
CA GLN A 113 0.06 -9.02 -14.06
C GLN A 113 -1.00 -7.94 -14.35
N LEU A 114 -1.27 -7.04 -13.41
CA LEU A 114 -2.22 -5.94 -13.62
C LEU A 114 -1.77 -4.99 -14.75
N TRP A 115 -0.47 -4.68 -14.81
CA TRP A 115 0.10 -3.91 -15.90
C TRP A 115 -0.07 -4.59 -17.26
N LYS A 116 0.20 -5.90 -17.35
CA LYS A 116 -0.03 -6.70 -18.58
C LYS A 116 -1.50 -6.73 -19.01
N MET A 117 -2.43 -6.63 -18.05
CA MET A 117 -3.86 -6.51 -18.32
C MET A 117 -4.29 -5.12 -18.79
N GLY A 118 -3.35 -4.17 -18.93
CA GLY A 118 -3.62 -2.80 -19.36
C GLY A 118 -4.13 -1.89 -18.25
N ILE A 119 -4.05 -2.31 -16.98
CA ILE A 119 -4.42 -1.46 -15.85
C ILE A 119 -3.34 -0.41 -15.64
N LYS A 120 -3.76 0.86 -15.61
CA LYS A 120 -2.86 2.01 -15.50
C LYS A 120 -2.78 2.60 -14.10
N ASN A 121 -3.78 2.35 -13.26
CA ASN A 121 -3.90 2.97 -11.95
C ASN A 121 -4.07 1.94 -10.86
N ILE A 122 -3.20 1.99 -9.86
CA ILE A 122 -3.16 1.06 -8.75
C ILE A 122 -3.30 1.79 -7.43
N HIS A 123 -4.02 1.18 -6.49
CA HIS A 123 -4.04 1.56 -5.10
C HIS A 123 -3.63 0.37 -4.22
N LEU A 124 -2.55 0.53 -3.47
CA LEU A 124 -2.06 -0.47 -2.54
C LEU A 124 -2.56 -0.15 -1.14
N LEU A 125 -3.35 -1.06 -0.57
CA LEU A 125 -4.03 -0.85 0.69
C LEU A 125 -3.12 -1.12 1.90
N GLY A 126 -2.88 -0.10 2.73
CA GLY A 126 -2.17 -0.21 4.01
C GLY A 126 -0.65 -0.30 3.88
N VAL A 127 -0.04 0.49 2.99
CA VAL A 127 1.40 0.49 2.73
C VAL A 127 2.10 1.60 3.51
N ALA A 128 2.92 1.23 4.49
CA ALA A 128 3.73 2.19 5.26
C ALA A 128 5.15 1.70 5.57
N ALA A 129 5.50 0.46 5.20
CA ALA A 129 6.82 -0.10 5.43
C ALA A 129 7.77 0.30 4.29
N LEU A 130 9.03 0.52 4.63
CA LEU A 130 10.06 1.05 3.73
C LEU A 130 10.15 0.27 2.39
N PHE A 131 10.30 -1.05 2.44
CA PHE A 131 10.53 -1.85 1.23
C PHE A 131 9.28 -1.99 0.34
N PRO A 132 8.06 -2.24 0.87
CA PRO A 132 6.85 -2.12 0.08
C PRO A 132 6.64 -0.75 -0.56
N MET A 133 6.99 0.34 0.15
CA MET A 133 6.95 1.69 -0.43
C MET A 133 8.00 1.86 -1.54
N ALA A 134 9.20 1.30 -1.39
CA ALA A 134 10.24 1.35 -2.41
C ALA A 134 9.84 0.60 -3.69
N LEU A 135 9.24 -0.59 -3.52
CA LEU A 135 8.64 -1.35 -4.61
C LEU A 135 7.55 -0.52 -5.31
N ALA A 136 6.60 0.02 -4.56
CA ALA A 136 5.53 0.85 -5.10
C ALA A 136 6.04 2.08 -5.86
N ALA A 137 7.06 2.75 -5.33
CA ALA A 137 7.71 3.90 -5.96
C ALA A 137 8.38 3.54 -7.30
N PHE A 138 9.00 2.37 -7.39
CA PHE A 138 9.54 1.85 -8.66
C PHE A 138 8.43 1.60 -9.69
N PHE A 139 7.36 0.91 -9.29
CA PHE A 139 6.23 0.65 -10.18
C PHE A 139 5.50 1.93 -10.62
N ALA A 140 5.44 2.94 -9.76
CA ALA A 140 4.91 4.27 -10.09
C ALA A 140 5.74 5.00 -11.14
N ARG A 141 7.04 4.72 -11.23
CA ARG A 141 7.93 5.35 -12.20
C ARG A 141 7.87 4.68 -13.58
N HIS A 142 7.70 3.36 -13.62
CA HIS A 142 7.96 2.57 -14.82
C HIS A 142 6.75 1.85 -15.42
N PHE A 143 5.70 1.60 -14.64
CA PHE A 143 4.60 0.71 -15.07
C PHE A 143 3.24 1.41 -15.09
N PHE A 144 2.96 2.26 -14.11
CA PHE A 144 1.62 2.82 -13.90
C PHE A 144 1.61 4.34 -14.03
N GLU A 145 0.45 4.88 -14.42
CA GLU A 145 0.21 6.34 -14.41
C GLU A 145 0.03 6.85 -12.98
N PHE A 146 -0.68 6.08 -12.15
CA PHE A 146 -0.84 6.37 -10.73
C PHE A 146 -0.64 5.13 -9.87
N VAL A 147 0.17 5.27 -8.82
CA VAL A 147 0.23 4.33 -7.69
C VAL A 147 -0.11 5.10 -6.43
N ILE A 148 -1.22 4.73 -5.81
CA ILE A 148 -1.72 5.32 -4.58
C ILE A 148 -1.36 4.37 -3.42
N MET A 149 -0.95 4.93 -2.30
CA MET A 149 -0.72 4.21 -1.05
C MET A 149 -1.48 4.90 0.06
N ASP A 150 -2.12 4.12 0.93
CA ASP A 150 -2.73 4.62 2.14
C ASP A 150 -2.18 3.90 3.38
N ALA A 151 -2.21 4.59 4.53
CA ALA A 151 -1.83 4.00 5.80
C ALA A 151 -2.47 4.75 6.98
N SER A 152 -2.80 4.00 8.03
CA SER A 152 -3.15 4.55 9.35
C SER A 152 -2.00 4.45 10.36
N SER A 153 -0.91 3.77 10.01
CA SER A 153 0.20 3.44 10.93
C SER A 153 0.84 4.66 11.57
N TRP A 154 0.93 5.79 10.86
CA TRP A 154 1.47 7.04 11.41
C TRP A 154 0.65 7.55 12.61
N LYS A 155 -0.68 7.42 12.52
CA LYS A 155 -1.63 7.78 13.58
C LYS A 155 -1.62 6.73 14.68
N ASP A 156 -1.74 5.46 14.31
CA ASP A 156 -1.81 4.35 15.27
C ASP A 156 -0.52 4.27 16.10
N GLY A 157 0.64 4.44 15.45
CA GLY A 157 1.93 4.56 16.11
C GLY A 157 1.98 5.74 17.08
N ALA A 158 1.53 6.92 16.66
CA ALA A 158 1.49 8.08 17.55
C ALA A 158 0.61 7.85 18.79
N MET A 159 -0.54 7.16 18.65
CA MET A 159 -1.39 6.80 19.78
C MET A 159 -0.69 5.88 20.78
N GLY A 160 0.23 5.04 20.28
CA GLY A 160 1.09 4.15 21.06
C GLY A 160 2.42 4.78 21.50
N ASN A 161 2.59 6.12 21.42
CA ASN A 161 3.83 6.83 21.70
C ASN A 161 5.03 6.37 20.83
N VAL A 162 4.78 5.98 19.59
CA VAL A 162 5.82 5.56 18.64
C VAL A 162 6.22 6.72 17.72
N TYR A 163 7.52 6.94 17.63
CA TYR A 163 8.21 7.82 16.68
C TYR A 163 8.72 6.99 15.49
N PHE A 164 8.44 7.42 14.26
CA PHE A 164 9.02 6.82 13.06
C PHE A 164 10.32 7.53 12.69
N ASN A 165 11.41 6.78 12.58
CA ASN A 165 12.68 7.34 12.13
C ASN A 165 12.53 7.84 10.68
N PRO A 166 12.82 9.13 10.38
CA PRO A 166 12.63 9.69 9.04
C PRO A 166 13.58 9.10 7.99
N HIS A 167 14.65 8.40 8.41
CA HIS A 167 15.63 7.81 7.51
C HIS A 167 15.23 6.42 7.01
N ASN A 168 14.53 5.61 7.82
CA ASN A 168 14.22 4.22 7.45
C ASN A 168 12.84 3.74 7.91
N LEU A 169 12.01 4.63 8.46
CA LEU A 169 10.69 4.34 9.01
C LEU A 169 10.69 3.28 10.13
N SER A 170 11.84 3.03 10.77
CA SER A 170 11.89 2.18 11.96
C SER A 170 11.14 2.84 13.12
N SER A 171 10.48 2.02 13.93
CA SER A 171 9.67 2.47 15.04
C SER A 171 10.49 2.56 16.32
N VAL A 172 10.42 3.69 17.00
CA VAL A 172 11.04 3.92 18.31
C VAL A 172 9.95 4.30 19.30
N HIS A 173 9.82 3.55 20.39
CA HIS A 173 8.89 3.93 21.47
C HIS A 173 9.47 5.10 22.27
N VAL A 174 8.66 6.14 22.49
CA VAL A 174 9.03 7.38 23.21
C VAL A 174 8.02 7.68 24.33
N GLY A 175 7.50 6.62 24.94
CA GLY A 175 6.65 6.67 26.12
C GLY A 175 7.38 7.11 27.39
N GLU A 176 6.64 7.33 28.47
CA GLU A 176 7.23 7.61 29.80
C GLU A 176 7.95 6.39 30.39
N ASP A 177 7.60 5.20 29.90
CA ASP A 177 8.05 3.88 30.34
C ASP A 177 9.41 3.45 29.75
N VAL A 178 10.04 4.27 28.91
CA VAL A 178 11.35 3.98 28.31
C VAL A 178 12.43 4.94 28.78
N ILE A 179 13.64 4.42 28.95
CA ILE A 179 14.82 5.24 29.22
C ILE A 179 15.44 5.61 27.87
N ILE A 180 15.39 6.90 27.54
CA ILE A 180 16.00 7.42 26.31
C ILE A 180 17.35 8.04 26.66
N ASP A 181 18.38 7.66 25.90
CA ASP A 181 19.70 8.28 25.99
C ASP A 181 19.60 9.76 25.53
N LEU A 182 19.89 10.68 26.44
CA LEU A 182 19.81 12.13 26.21
C LEU A 182 20.85 12.63 25.19
N THR A 183 21.87 11.82 24.88
CA THR A 183 22.87 12.15 23.86
C THR A 183 22.35 11.92 22.44
N ILE A 184 21.27 11.16 22.28
CA ILE A 184 20.67 10.92 20.97
C ILE A 184 19.90 12.17 20.54
N ALA A 185 20.45 12.87 19.56
CA ALA A 185 19.80 14.00 18.92
C ALA A 185 18.65 13.55 18.01
N MET A 186 17.58 14.34 17.97
CA MET A 186 16.57 14.20 16.93
C MET A 186 17.08 14.86 15.64
N ASP A 187 17.25 14.05 14.60
CA ASP A 187 17.75 14.46 13.28
C ASP A 187 16.65 15.03 12.36
N CYS A 188 15.38 14.95 12.75
CA CYS A 188 14.26 15.44 11.96
C CYS A 188 14.10 16.97 12.03
N GLN A 189 14.01 17.61 10.86
CA GLN A 189 13.80 19.06 10.72
C GLN A 189 12.34 19.48 10.52
N CYS A 190 11.37 18.57 10.70
CA CYS A 190 9.95 18.92 10.54
C CYS A 190 9.49 19.89 11.66
N SER A 191 8.36 20.57 11.46
CA SER A 191 7.81 21.51 12.45
C SER A 191 7.46 20.86 13.80
N ALA A 192 7.23 19.54 13.81
CA ALA A 192 7.02 18.78 15.03
C ALA A 192 8.33 18.47 15.77
N CYS A 193 9.49 18.43 15.11
CA CYS A 193 10.76 18.00 15.71
C CYS A 193 11.81 19.10 15.87
N LYS A 194 11.76 20.15 15.04
CA LYS A 194 12.77 21.21 15.00
C LYS A 194 13.00 21.82 16.39
N GLY A 195 14.24 21.72 16.88
CA GLY A 195 14.66 22.26 18.17
C GLY A 195 14.18 21.47 19.39
N ARG A 196 13.65 20.25 19.21
CA ARG A 196 13.17 19.36 20.28
C ARG A 196 14.05 18.11 20.39
N SER A 197 14.08 17.51 21.58
CA SER A 197 14.77 16.24 21.85
C SER A 197 13.75 15.14 22.15
N PHE A 198 14.19 13.88 22.15
CA PHE A 198 13.31 12.79 22.57
C PHE A 198 12.83 12.94 24.03
N SER A 199 13.68 13.47 24.91
CA SER A 199 13.30 13.80 26.28
C SER A 199 12.18 14.86 26.35
N TYR A 200 12.17 15.83 25.44
CA TYR A 200 11.06 16.77 25.34
C TYR A 200 9.73 16.03 25.07
N TYR A 201 9.72 15.08 24.12
CA TYR A 201 8.53 14.28 23.84
C TYR A 201 8.08 13.44 25.04
N GLN A 202 9.02 12.80 25.74
CA GLN A 202 8.73 11.96 26.90
C GLN A 202 8.03 12.75 28.03
N ASN A 203 8.42 14.01 28.22
CA ASN A 203 7.88 14.88 29.28
C ASN A 203 6.62 15.67 28.85
N LEU A 204 6.17 15.55 27.60
CA LEU A 204 4.93 16.19 27.17
C LEU A 204 3.71 15.45 27.72
N PRO A 205 2.62 16.17 28.08
CA PRO A 205 1.36 15.52 28.37
C PRO A 205 0.90 14.69 27.17
N TYR A 206 0.31 13.52 27.46
CA TYR A 206 -0.06 12.50 26.47
C TYR A 206 -0.78 13.06 25.23
N THR A 207 -1.73 13.99 25.39
CA THR A 207 -2.46 14.60 24.28
C THR A 207 -1.55 15.42 23.36
N TYR A 208 -0.65 16.24 23.90
CA TYR A 208 0.27 17.05 23.10
C TYR A 208 1.31 16.17 22.40
N ARG A 209 1.83 15.16 23.10
CA ARG A 209 2.79 14.19 22.54
C ARG A 209 2.23 13.51 21.30
N ARG A 210 0.99 13.01 21.39
CA ARG A 210 0.31 12.35 20.27
C ARG A 210 0.11 13.25 19.06
N ILE A 211 -0.24 14.52 19.26
CA ILE A 211 -0.41 15.48 18.16
C ILE A 211 0.91 15.68 17.42
N LEU A 212 2.01 15.88 18.16
CA LEU A 212 3.34 16.07 17.56
C LEU A 212 3.85 14.79 16.88
N LEU A 213 3.64 13.62 17.50
CA LEU A 213 4.01 12.33 16.89
C LEU A 213 3.19 12.04 15.63
N CYS A 214 1.88 12.33 15.62
CA CYS A 214 1.06 12.20 14.41
C CYS A 214 1.63 13.05 13.27
N ALA A 215 1.90 14.33 13.53
CA ALA A 215 2.42 15.26 12.53
C ALA A 215 3.81 14.83 12.02
N HIS A 216 4.69 14.41 12.93
CA HIS A 216 6.02 13.89 12.57
C HIS A 216 5.92 12.61 11.75
N ASN A 217 5.21 11.59 12.25
CA ASN A 217 5.12 10.27 11.61
C ASN A 217 4.51 10.39 10.20
N PHE A 218 3.46 11.20 10.05
CA PHE A 218 2.88 11.48 8.73
C PHE A 218 3.93 12.09 7.79
N ARG A 219 4.63 13.12 8.24
CA ARG A 219 5.64 13.81 7.42
C ARG A 219 6.84 12.93 7.10
N ALA A 220 7.28 12.09 8.04
CA ALA A 220 8.35 11.13 7.84
C ALA A 220 7.98 10.11 6.75
N THR A 221 6.78 9.53 6.82
CA THR A 221 6.27 8.60 5.80
C THR A 221 6.11 9.29 4.43
N GLU A 222 5.49 10.47 4.38
CA GLU A 222 5.32 11.23 3.13
C GLU A 222 6.67 11.56 2.47
N ASN A 223 7.61 12.14 3.23
CA ASN A 223 8.94 12.48 2.72
C ASN A 223 9.69 11.24 2.22
N MET A 224 9.60 10.12 2.94
CA MET A 224 10.22 8.87 2.52
C MET A 224 9.65 8.40 1.18
N GLY A 225 8.32 8.44 1.01
CA GLY A 225 7.67 8.09 -0.26
C GLY A 225 8.14 8.96 -1.43
N GLN A 226 8.28 10.28 -1.22
CA GLN A 226 8.78 11.21 -2.23
C GLN A 226 10.24 10.95 -2.59
N GLU A 227 11.10 10.73 -1.61
CA GLU A 227 12.52 10.44 -1.83
C GLU A 227 12.71 9.10 -2.54
N LEU A 228 11.95 8.07 -2.19
CA LEU A 228 11.97 6.79 -2.90
C LEU A 228 11.59 7.01 -4.37
N LEU A 229 10.47 7.67 -4.67
CA LEU A 229 10.03 7.93 -6.04
C LEU A 229 11.04 8.75 -6.86
N LYS A 230 11.76 9.67 -6.21
CA LYS A 230 12.83 10.46 -6.84
C LYS A 230 14.03 9.60 -7.23
N HIS A 231 14.37 8.59 -6.42
CA HIS A 231 15.50 7.68 -6.67
C HIS A 231 15.11 6.41 -7.43
N SER A 232 13.85 6.22 -7.79
CA SER A 232 13.36 5.07 -8.56
C SER A 232 13.63 5.13 -10.07
N THR A 233 14.55 5.97 -10.57
CA THR A 233 14.84 6.08 -12.01
C THR A 233 15.42 4.80 -12.61
N THR A 234 16.23 4.08 -11.84
CA THR A 234 16.74 2.75 -12.18
C THR A 234 16.75 1.89 -10.92
N VAL A 235 16.85 0.57 -11.08
CA VAL A 235 16.98 -0.35 -9.93
C VAL A 235 18.19 0.03 -9.08
N ASN A 236 19.37 0.23 -9.69
CA ASN A 236 20.60 0.57 -8.96
C ASN A 236 20.48 1.89 -8.19
N THR A 237 19.91 2.93 -8.79
CA THR A 237 19.74 4.23 -8.10
C THR A 237 18.87 4.10 -6.84
N LEU A 238 17.81 3.29 -6.89
CA LEU A 238 16.95 3.04 -5.74
C LEU A 238 17.67 2.24 -4.65
N ILE A 239 18.40 1.19 -5.04
CA ILE A 239 19.16 0.35 -4.11
C ILE A 239 20.29 1.13 -3.44
N ASP A 240 21.06 1.92 -4.19
CA ASP A 240 22.11 2.77 -3.63
C ASP A 240 21.53 3.77 -2.63
N PHE A 241 20.38 4.38 -2.94
CA PHE A 241 19.67 5.23 -2.00
C PHE A 241 19.30 4.46 -0.72
N LEU A 242 18.68 3.28 -0.83
CA LEU A 242 18.29 2.47 0.33
C LEU A 242 19.48 2.06 1.21
N ARG A 243 20.63 1.74 0.60
CA ARG A 243 21.89 1.43 1.32
C ARG A 243 22.39 2.62 2.15
N THR A 244 22.05 3.85 1.78
CA THR A 244 22.36 5.04 2.62
C THR A 244 21.39 5.24 3.78
N LYS A 245 20.26 4.52 3.80
CA LYS A 245 19.15 4.74 4.74
C LYS A 245 19.02 3.67 5.80
N THR A 246 19.37 2.42 5.49
CA THR A 246 19.19 1.29 6.39
C THR A 246 20.29 0.24 6.22
N ASP A 247 20.57 -0.46 7.31
CA ASP A 247 21.48 -1.61 7.42
C ASP A 247 20.79 -2.96 7.17
N ARG A 248 19.51 -2.95 6.76
CA ARG A 248 18.72 -4.17 6.46
C ARG A 248 19.11 -4.79 5.12
N VAL A 249 20.37 -5.21 5.00
CA VAL A 249 21.00 -5.70 3.76
C VAL A 249 20.18 -6.81 3.10
N GLY A 250 19.70 -7.79 3.86
CA GLY A 250 18.92 -8.91 3.30
C GLY A 250 17.65 -8.48 2.56
N GLU A 251 16.94 -7.48 3.07
CA GLU A 251 15.72 -6.95 2.42
C GLU A 251 16.03 -6.03 1.24
N ILE A 252 17.18 -5.35 1.27
CA ILE A 252 17.69 -4.59 0.12
C ILE A 252 17.99 -5.56 -1.04
N GLU A 253 18.68 -6.66 -0.75
CA GLU A 253 19.01 -7.66 -1.77
C GLU A 253 17.74 -8.39 -2.28
N GLU A 254 16.78 -8.72 -1.40
CA GLU A 254 15.47 -9.26 -1.82
C GLU A 254 14.77 -8.29 -2.80
N LEU A 255 14.72 -7.00 -2.48
CA LEU A 255 14.12 -6.00 -3.36
C LEU A 255 14.90 -5.88 -4.67
N TYR A 256 16.23 -5.88 -4.63
CA TYR A 256 17.07 -5.82 -5.83
C TYR A 256 16.77 -6.99 -6.77
N ASP A 257 16.78 -8.21 -6.26
CA ASP A 257 16.52 -9.42 -7.04
C ASP A 257 15.12 -9.38 -7.68
N VAL A 258 14.09 -9.01 -6.89
CA VAL A 258 12.72 -8.85 -7.39
C VAL A 258 12.66 -7.83 -8.52
N LEU A 259 13.28 -6.66 -8.36
CA LEU A 259 13.23 -5.59 -9.35
C LEU A 259 14.00 -5.93 -10.63
N VAL A 260 15.16 -6.59 -10.51
CA VAL A 260 15.94 -7.07 -11.67
C VAL A 260 15.15 -8.10 -12.46
N LEU A 261 14.52 -9.07 -11.78
CA LEU A 261 13.68 -10.08 -12.42
C LEU A 261 12.48 -9.44 -13.13
N VAL A 262 11.79 -8.51 -12.46
CA VAL A 262 10.67 -7.77 -13.06
C VAL A 262 11.12 -7.02 -14.30
N GLU A 263 12.20 -6.24 -14.25
CA GLU A 263 12.68 -5.49 -15.42
C GLU A 263 13.07 -6.39 -16.59
N SER A 264 13.66 -7.55 -16.28
CA SER A 264 14.14 -8.51 -17.28
C SER A 264 13.00 -9.30 -17.94
N LEU A 265 11.96 -9.65 -17.17
CA LEU A 265 10.90 -10.58 -17.59
C LEU A 265 9.51 -9.93 -17.71
N LYS A 266 9.39 -8.60 -17.54
CA LYS A 266 8.09 -7.91 -17.64
C LYS A 266 7.36 -8.16 -18.96
N ASN A 267 8.06 -8.39 -20.06
CA ASN A 267 7.45 -8.65 -21.37
C ASN A 267 7.24 -10.13 -21.68
N GLU A 268 7.75 -11.03 -20.84
CA GLU A 268 7.64 -12.48 -21.03
C GLU A 268 6.29 -13.02 -20.51
N ASP A 269 6.05 -14.32 -20.62
CA ASP A 269 4.90 -14.95 -19.96
C ASP A 269 4.97 -14.77 -18.44
N ILE A 270 3.85 -14.41 -17.80
CA ILE A 270 3.80 -14.19 -16.34
C ILE A 270 4.17 -15.45 -15.55
N ARG A 271 3.95 -16.63 -16.13
CA ARG A 271 4.27 -17.92 -15.49
C ARG A 271 5.75 -18.05 -15.15
N TYR A 272 6.65 -17.48 -15.96
CA TYR A 272 8.09 -17.47 -15.65
C TYR A 272 8.42 -16.66 -14.41
N LEU A 273 7.75 -15.51 -14.23
CA LEU A 273 7.91 -14.70 -13.02
C LEU A 273 7.30 -15.40 -11.80
N GLU A 274 6.15 -16.06 -11.97
CA GLU A 274 5.49 -16.82 -10.90
C GLU A 274 6.38 -17.96 -10.39
N GLU A 275 7.00 -18.74 -11.28
CA GLU A 275 7.90 -19.84 -10.92
C GLU A 275 9.15 -19.40 -10.12
N ILE A 276 9.60 -18.15 -10.31
CA ILE A 276 10.81 -17.63 -9.64
C ILE A 276 10.47 -16.88 -8.35
N LEU A 277 9.34 -16.18 -8.31
CA LEU A 277 8.98 -15.27 -7.20
C LEU A 277 8.05 -15.88 -6.14
N THR A 278 7.50 -17.09 -6.36
CA THR A 278 6.56 -17.75 -5.45
C THR A 278 7.02 -19.14 -5.02
#